data_AF-A0A6I8VM26-F1
#
_entry.id   AF-A0A6I8VM26-F1
#
_cell.length_a   1.000
_cell.length_b   1.000
_cell.length_c   1.000
_cell.angle_alpha   90.00
_cell.angle_beta   90.00
_cell.angle_gamma   90.00
#
_symmetry.space_group_name_H-M   'P 1'
#
loop_
_entity.id
_entity.type
_entity.pdbx_description
1 polymer ?
#
loop_
_entity_poly.entity_id
_entity_poly.type
_entity_poly.pdbx_seq_one_letter_code
_entity_poly.pdbx_strand_id
1 'polypeptide(L)'
;MLTYISRHGNIEKPTARKYYTKLIEETKISGSWNTFKCKLRYLKGTLQKANTWMKTKGAEIDDPVRVRETLLQLCPHYDQLVDMFGADFNFESSMSNSAWNTDFNHPRSSIFSNDDSLNEEYLRSETESSVDPIDCSDSLYETELQNHQSRIEEKTMDHSCPAAKKIDELDFKEAILQLEVEKFHWLKEKELRRMKFEEKKLETAVELRKLELEQEERIALYEIKMKYKDK
;
A
#
# COMPACT_ATOMS: atom_id res chain seq x y z
N MET A 1 13.68 9.36 -10.80
CA MET A 1 12.98 8.23 -10.13
C MET A 1 12.01 7.51 -11.04
N LEU A 2 10.91 8.13 -11.52
CA LEU A 2 9.91 7.44 -12.37
C LEU A 2 10.53 6.83 -13.64
N THR A 3 11.43 7.54 -14.30
CA THR A 3 12.20 7.04 -15.45
C THR A 3 12.98 5.76 -15.16
N TYR A 4 13.56 5.63 -13.97
CA TYR A 4 14.24 4.43 -13.53
C TYR A 4 13.27 3.26 -13.38
N ILE A 5 12.13 3.53 -12.74
CA ILE A 5 11.12 2.50 -12.46
C ILE A 5 10.47 2.01 -13.75
N SER A 6 10.19 2.92 -14.70
CA SER A 6 9.71 2.55 -16.04
C SER A 6 10.72 1.65 -16.77
N ARG A 7 12.02 1.98 -16.72
CA ARG A 7 13.09 1.20 -17.37
C ARG A 7 13.39 -0.15 -16.69
N HIS A 8 13.23 -0.24 -15.37
CA HIS A 8 13.65 -1.39 -14.56
C HIS A 8 12.50 -2.10 -13.82
N GLY A 9 11.25 -1.86 -14.21
CA GLY A 9 10.04 -2.33 -13.50
C GLY A 9 9.93 -3.85 -13.32
N ASN A 10 10.64 -4.63 -14.15
CA ASN A 10 10.58 -6.09 -14.15
C ASN A 10 11.72 -6.79 -13.37
N ILE A 11 12.68 -6.03 -12.82
CA ILE A 11 13.93 -6.62 -12.29
C ILE A 11 13.78 -7.09 -10.84
N GLU A 12 12.93 -6.44 -10.04
CA GLU A 12 12.64 -6.82 -8.65
C GLU A 12 11.38 -6.08 -8.17
N LYS A 13 10.57 -6.66 -7.28
CA LYS A 13 9.38 -5.96 -6.75
C LYS A 13 9.84 -4.65 -6.06
N PRO A 14 9.16 -3.49 -6.27
CA PRO A 14 9.44 -2.21 -5.60
C PRO A 14 9.22 -2.21 -4.07
N THR A 15 9.39 -3.35 -3.44
CA THR A 15 9.30 -3.60 -2.00
C THR A 15 10.68 -3.95 -1.42
N ALA A 16 11.64 -4.34 -2.26
CA ALA A 16 12.98 -4.77 -1.84
C ALA A 16 13.92 -3.56 -1.63
N ARG A 17 14.66 -3.56 -0.51
CA ARG A 17 15.69 -2.55 -0.22
C ARG A 17 16.72 -2.44 -1.35
N LYS A 18 17.15 -3.59 -1.88
CA LYS A 18 18.13 -3.72 -2.97
C LYS A 18 17.73 -2.95 -4.24
N TYR A 19 16.43 -2.96 -4.57
CA TYR A 19 15.90 -2.22 -5.72
C TYR A 19 16.13 -0.71 -5.59
N TYR A 20 15.78 -0.14 -4.43
CA TYR A 20 15.94 1.29 -4.19
C TYR A 20 17.40 1.70 -3.98
N THR A 21 18.26 0.81 -3.46
CA THR A 21 19.70 1.07 -3.40
C THR A 21 20.28 1.27 -4.80
N LYS A 22 19.95 0.39 -5.76
CA LYS A 22 20.38 0.55 -7.17
C LYS A 22 19.82 1.81 -7.82
N LEU A 23 18.55 2.13 -7.54
CA LEU A 23 17.94 3.37 -8.03
C LEU A 23 18.73 4.61 -7.56
N ILE A 24 19.14 4.65 -6.29
CA ILE A 24 19.91 5.75 -5.72
C ILE A 24 21.28 5.86 -6.40
N GLU A 25 21.98 4.74 -6.56
CA GLU A 25 23.30 4.68 -7.22
C GLU A 25 23.24 5.19 -8.67
N GLU A 26 22.22 4.78 -9.42
CA GLU A 26 22.10 5.14 -10.84
C GLU A 26 21.56 6.56 -11.07
N THR A 27 20.55 6.97 -10.29
CA THR A 27 19.93 8.29 -10.47
C THR A 27 20.66 9.42 -9.75
N LYS A 28 21.59 9.09 -8.83
CA LYS A 28 22.33 10.04 -7.99
C LYS A 28 21.43 11.01 -7.21
N ILE A 29 20.18 10.64 -6.99
CA ILE A 29 19.23 11.43 -6.19
C ILE A 29 19.50 11.10 -4.72
N SER A 30 19.76 12.13 -3.91
CA SER A 30 19.95 11.96 -2.47
C SER A 30 18.67 11.50 -1.79
N GLY A 31 18.77 10.52 -0.89
CA GLY A 31 17.65 10.03 -0.10
C GLY A 31 17.84 8.60 0.39
N SER A 32 17.03 8.21 1.38
CA SER A 32 17.01 6.84 1.88
C SER A 32 16.08 5.96 1.04
N TRP A 33 16.28 4.64 1.03
CA TRP A 33 15.36 3.69 0.37
C TRP A 33 13.91 3.84 0.86
N ASN A 34 13.71 4.19 2.14
CA ASN A 34 12.39 4.48 2.70
C ASN A 34 11.77 5.75 2.09
N THR A 35 12.56 6.79 1.85
CA THR A 35 12.10 8.02 1.20
C THR A 35 11.55 7.72 -0.19
N PHE A 36 12.29 6.95 -1.01
CA PHE A 36 11.83 6.55 -2.34
C PHE A 36 10.62 5.63 -2.28
N LYS A 37 10.60 4.67 -1.34
CA LYS A 37 9.46 3.78 -1.11
C LYS A 37 8.18 4.56 -0.76
N CYS A 38 8.28 5.51 0.16
CA CYS A 38 7.18 6.40 0.52
C CYS A 38 6.75 7.30 -0.65
N LYS A 39 7.71 7.83 -1.42
CA LYS A 39 7.41 8.63 -2.61
C LYS A 39 6.66 7.81 -3.67
N LEU A 40 7.07 6.57 -3.91
CA LEU A 40 6.37 5.68 -4.86
C LEU A 40 4.96 5.35 -4.37
N ARG A 41 4.80 5.10 -3.06
CA ARG A 41 3.48 4.88 -2.46
C ARG A 41 2.58 6.10 -2.64
N TYR A 42 3.09 7.30 -2.37
CA TYR A 42 2.36 8.54 -2.57
C TYR A 42 1.91 8.69 -4.03
N LEU A 43 2.82 8.46 -5.00
CA LEU A 43 2.50 8.54 -6.43
C LEU A 43 1.41 7.54 -6.84
N LYS A 44 1.49 6.29 -6.37
CA LYS A 44 0.44 5.28 -6.58
C LYS A 44 -0.90 5.71 -5.97
N GLY A 45 -0.89 6.36 -4.81
CA GLY A 45 -2.08 6.92 -4.18
C GLY A 45 -2.69 8.06 -5.02
N THR A 46 -1.87 8.95 -5.57
CA THR A 46 -2.36 10.02 -6.47
C THR A 46 -2.95 9.47 -7.77
N LEU A 47 -2.36 8.40 -8.34
CA LEU A 47 -2.91 7.71 -9.50
C LEU A 47 -4.28 7.09 -9.18
N GLN A 48 -4.39 6.39 -8.05
CA GLN A 48 -5.66 5.80 -7.63
C GLN A 48 -6.74 6.88 -7.44
N LYS A 49 -6.41 8.00 -6.80
CA LYS A 49 -7.33 9.12 -6.61
C LYS A 49 -7.83 9.67 -7.96
N ALA A 50 -6.91 9.86 -8.92
CA ALA A 50 -7.27 10.31 -10.26
C ALA A 50 -8.15 9.29 -11.00
N ASN A 51 -7.85 7.99 -10.92
CA ASN A 51 -8.67 6.94 -11.53
C ASN A 51 -10.06 6.85 -10.89
N THR A 52 -10.18 6.99 -9.57
CA THR A 52 -11.48 7.04 -8.89
C THR A 52 -12.28 8.25 -9.35
N TRP A 53 -11.67 9.42 -9.42
CA TRP A 53 -12.33 10.63 -9.93
C TRP A 53 -12.78 10.47 -11.39
N MET A 54 -11.95 9.85 -12.23
CA MET A 54 -12.30 9.57 -13.64
C MET A 54 -13.52 8.66 -13.74
N LYS A 55 -13.62 7.64 -12.88
CA LYS A 55 -14.73 6.68 -12.85
C LYS A 55 -16.04 7.29 -12.34
N THR A 56 -15.98 8.26 -11.42
CA THR A 56 -17.18 8.82 -10.78
C THR A 56 -17.65 10.13 -11.41
N LYS A 57 -16.73 11.04 -11.77
CA LYS A 57 -17.04 12.40 -12.27
C LYS A 57 -16.59 12.60 -13.72
N GLY A 58 -15.47 11.98 -14.11
CA GLY A 58 -14.91 12.12 -15.45
C GLY A 58 -15.83 11.60 -16.56
N ALA A 59 -16.68 10.61 -16.28
CA ALA A 59 -17.63 10.05 -17.24
C ALA A 59 -18.79 10.99 -17.60
N GLU A 60 -19.05 12.03 -16.79
CA GLU A 60 -20.12 13.02 -17.00
C GLU A 60 -19.63 14.25 -17.79
N ILE A 61 -18.33 14.40 -18.00
CA ILE A 61 -17.73 15.54 -18.67
C ILE A 61 -17.44 15.18 -20.14
N ASP A 62 -18.18 15.79 -21.07
CA ASP A 62 -18.01 15.57 -22.51
C ASP A 62 -16.73 16.20 -23.10
N ASP A 63 -16.06 17.09 -22.35
CA ASP A 63 -14.84 17.77 -22.80
C ASP A 63 -13.56 17.04 -22.34
N PRO A 64 -12.83 16.36 -23.25
CA PRO A 64 -11.62 15.63 -22.92
C PRO A 64 -10.48 16.53 -22.44
N VAL A 65 -10.47 17.82 -22.81
CA VAL A 65 -9.42 18.76 -22.40
C VAL A 65 -9.56 19.12 -20.92
N ARG A 66 -10.79 19.42 -20.48
CA ARG A 66 -11.10 19.70 -19.06
C ARG A 66 -10.90 18.48 -18.17
N VAL A 67 -11.24 17.29 -18.68
CA VAL A 67 -10.96 16.03 -17.99
C VAL A 67 -9.45 15.89 -17.78
N ARG A 68 -8.65 16.08 -18.83
CA ARG A 68 -7.19 15.96 -18.75
C ARG A 68 -6.56 17.00 -17.81
N GLU A 69 -7.02 18.24 -17.86
CA GLU A 69 -6.56 19.30 -16.95
C GLU A 69 -6.81 18.92 -15.48
N THR A 70 -8.00 18.43 -15.17
CA THR A 70 -8.36 17.99 -13.82
C THR A 70 -7.53 16.78 -13.38
N LEU A 71 -7.27 15.82 -14.27
CA LEU A 71 -6.41 14.67 -13.99
C LEU A 71 -4.99 15.10 -13.66
N LEU A 72 -4.42 16.08 -14.39
CA LEU A 72 -3.08 16.59 -14.13
C LEU A 72 -2.99 17.41 -12.83
N GLN A 73 -4.08 18.10 -12.43
CA GLN A 73 -4.16 18.74 -11.12
C GLN A 73 -4.16 17.71 -9.97
N LEU A 74 -4.88 16.59 -10.13
CA LEU A 74 -4.93 15.52 -9.13
C LEU A 74 -3.65 14.67 -9.11
N CYS A 75 -3.04 14.44 -10.27
CA CYS A 75 -1.89 13.59 -10.46
C CYS A 75 -0.97 14.19 -11.55
N PRO A 76 0.06 14.98 -11.17
CA PRO A 76 0.95 15.65 -12.13
C PRO A 76 1.73 14.72 -13.06
N HIS A 77 1.83 13.44 -12.71
CA HIS A 77 2.52 12.40 -13.50
C HIS A 77 1.54 11.33 -14.00
N TYR A 78 0.26 11.69 -14.20
CA TYR A 78 -0.80 10.75 -14.57
C TYR A 78 -0.42 9.86 -15.77
N ASP A 79 -0.04 10.48 -16.90
CA ASP A 79 0.28 9.76 -18.13
C ASP A 79 1.41 8.73 -17.93
N GLN A 80 2.47 9.11 -17.21
CA GLN A 80 3.61 8.23 -16.92
C GLN A 80 3.23 7.10 -15.96
N LEU A 81 2.36 7.37 -14.99
CA LEU A 81 1.93 6.39 -14.00
C LEU A 81 0.92 5.39 -14.60
N VAL A 82 0.05 5.84 -15.50
CA VAL A 82 -0.87 4.97 -16.25
C VAL A 82 -0.09 4.02 -17.16
N ASP A 83 0.93 4.51 -17.86
CA ASP A 83 1.80 3.68 -18.69
C ASP A 83 2.50 2.58 -17.87
N MET A 84 2.98 2.94 -16.67
CA MET A 84 3.71 2.01 -15.80
C MET A 84 2.84 1.01 -15.03
N PHE A 85 1.63 1.41 -14.61
CA PHE A 85 0.80 0.64 -13.67
C PHE A 85 -0.57 0.23 -14.22
N GLY A 86 -0.97 0.78 -15.36
CA GLY A 86 -2.26 0.59 -16.00
C GLY A 86 -3.34 1.56 -15.53
N ALA A 87 -4.32 1.81 -16.40
CA ALA A 87 -5.48 2.66 -16.12
C ALA A 87 -6.41 2.09 -15.05
N ASP A 88 -6.43 0.77 -14.86
CA ASP A 88 -7.22 0.08 -13.84
C ASP A 88 -6.45 -0.21 -12.55
N PHE A 89 -5.35 0.50 -12.31
CA PHE A 89 -4.55 0.34 -11.11
C PHE A 89 -5.40 0.46 -9.84
N ASN A 90 -5.45 -0.62 -9.05
CA ASN A 90 -6.06 -0.66 -7.72
C ASN A 90 -4.96 -0.85 -6.65
N PHE A 91 -4.85 0.14 -5.77
CA PHE A 91 -3.85 0.19 -4.72
C PHE A 91 -3.98 -0.95 -3.69
N GLU A 92 -5.20 -1.36 -3.35
CA GLU A 92 -5.44 -2.45 -2.39
C GLU A 92 -4.99 -3.81 -2.93
N SER A 93 -5.19 -4.02 -4.23
CA SER A 93 -4.72 -5.21 -4.94
C SER A 93 -3.19 -5.24 -5.05
N SER A 94 -2.57 -4.07 -5.22
CA SER A 94 -1.10 -3.92 -5.26
C SER A 94 -0.45 -4.12 -3.88
N MET A 95 -1.13 -3.79 -2.78
CA MET A 95 -0.63 -3.96 -1.41
C MET A 95 -0.79 -5.38 -0.85
N SER A 96 -1.82 -6.11 -1.28
CA SER A 96 -2.11 -7.48 -0.81
C SER A 96 -0.99 -8.51 -1.04
N ASN A 97 0.04 -8.15 -1.81
CA ASN A 97 1.20 -8.99 -2.11
C ASN A 97 2.50 -8.56 -1.42
N SER A 98 2.44 -7.67 -0.42
CA SER A 98 3.62 -7.15 0.28
C SER A 98 3.36 -6.91 1.76
N ALA A 99 4.21 -7.48 2.61
CA ALA A 99 4.20 -7.31 4.05
C ALA A 99 4.50 -5.86 4.44
N TRP A 100 3.46 -5.04 4.59
CA TRP A 100 3.55 -3.63 5.03
C TRP A 100 3.04 -3.41 6.46
N ASN A 101 2.91 -4.46 7.27
CA ASN A 101 2.76 -4.27 8.71
C ASN A 101 4.16 -4.06 9.28
N THR A 102 4.62 -2.81 9.25
CA THR A 102 5.66 -2.36 10.17
C THR A 102 5.06 -1.17 10.89
N ASP A 103 4.87 -1.36 12.20
CA ASP A 103 4.25 -0.44 13.13
C ASP A 103 4.74 1.00 12.95
N PHE A 104 3.84 1.85 12.48
CA PHE A 104 3.82 3.26 12.88
C PHE A 104 2.50 3.46 13.61
N ASN A 105 2.50 3.18 14.91
CA ASN A 105 1.45 3.59 15.85
C ASN A 105 1.47 5.12 15.98
N HIS A 106 1.01 5.81 14.94
CA HIS A 106 0.44 7.13 15.07
C HIS A 106 -0.93 7.09 14.38
N PRO A 107 -2.04 7.39 15.07
CA PRO A 107 -3.35 7.44 14.46
C PRO A 107 -3.40 8.68 13.57
N ARG A 108 -2.87 8.57 12.35
CA ARG A 108 -3.17 9.56 11.31
C ARG A 108 -4.49 9.13 10.71
N SER A 109 -5.53 9.76 11.23
CA SER A 109 -6.90 9.73 10.75
C SER A 109 -6.98 9.52 9.24
N SER A 110 -7.99 8.75 8.83
CA SER A 110 -8.69 8.87 7.56
C SER A 110 -8.47 10.24 6.88
N ILE A 111 -7.49 10.33 5.97
CA ILE A 111 -7.32 11.51 5.08
C ILE A 111 -8.24 11.39 3.86
N PHE A 112 -8.96 10.27 3.72
CA PHE A 112 -9.98 10.10 2.69
C PHE A 112 -11.26 9.53 3.31
N SER A 113 -11.78 10.25 4.32
CA SER A 113 -13.22 10.24 4.52
C SER A 113 -13.83 10.96 3.32
N ASN A 114 -14.69 10.24 2.61
CA ASN A 114 -15.63 10.82 1.67
C ASN A 114 -16.49 11.81 2.46
N ASP A 115 -16.22 13.10 2.31
CA ASP A 115 -17.18 14.14 2.65
C ASP A 115 -17.34 15.04 1.44
N ASP A 116 -18.60 15.17 1.06
CA ASP A 116 -19.14 15.81 -0.11
C ASP A 116 -19.68 17.16 0.38
N SER A 117 -18.86 18.20 0.36
CA SER A 117 -19.34 19.56 0.63
C SER A 117 -18.42 20.64 0.05
N LEU A 118 -18.93 21.25 -1.02
CA LEU A 118 -18.78 22.63 -1.47
C LEU A 118 -17.69 23.49 -0.79
N ASN A 119 -16.78 24.05 -1.59
CA ASN A 119 -16.59 25.50 -1.55
C ASN A 119 -16.08 26.04 -2.91
N GLU A 120 -17.00 26.62 -3.65
CA GLU A 120 -16.80 27.42 -4.86
C GLU A 120 -16.71 28.89 -4.45
N GLU A 121 -15.68 29.27 -3.68
CA GLU A 121 -15.44 30.68 -3.32
C GLU A 121 -13.98 30.87 -2.86
N TYR A 122 -13.01 30.69 -3.76
CA TYR A 122 -11.64 31.14 -3.51
C TYR A 122 -10.93 31.55 -4.81
N LEU A 123 -11.55 32.45 -5.57
CA LEU A 123 -10.95 33.13 -6.71
C LEU A 123 -11.33 34.62 -6.70
N ARG A 124 -10.78 35.34 -5.72
CA ARG A 124 -10.54 36.80 -5.68
C ARG A 124 -9.85 37.03 -4.33
N SER A 125 -8.58 37.40 -4.23
CA SER A 125 -8.02 38.65 -4.75
C SER A 125 -6.48 38.57 -4.66
N GLU A 126 -5.81 39.19 -5.62
CA GLU A 126 -4.39 39.52 -5.58
C GLU A 126 -4.06 40.40 -4.38
N THR A 127 -2.98 40.12 -3.64
CA THR A 127 -1.98 41.15 -3.26
C THR A 127 -0.69 40.51 -2.76
N GLU A 128 0.41 41.14 -3.13
CA GLU A 128 1.82 40.84 -2.92
C GLU A 128 2.24 40.63 -1.46
N SER A 129 3.17 39.70 -1.19
CA SER A 129 4.20 39.87 -0.15
C SER A 129 5.26 38.76 -0.19
N SER A 130 6.49 39.19 -0.48
CA SER A 130 7.79 38.71 0.02
C SER A 130 8.07 37.22 0.18
N VAL A 131 8.99 36.77 -0.68
CA VAL A 131 9.93 35.65 -0.48
C VAL A 131 10.60 35.67 0.89
N ASP A 132 10.70 34.50 1.52
CA ASP A 132 11.86 34.11 2.33
C ASP A 132 12.10 32.58 2.22
N PRO A 133 13.37 32.12 2.08
CA PRO A 133 13.69 30.70 1.94
C PRO A 133 13.69 29.98 3.30
N ILE A 134 13.08 28.80 3.36
CA ILE A 134 13.20 27.88 4.50
C ILE A 134 14.59 27.23 4.43
N ASP A 135 15.48 27.72 5.29
CA ASP A 135 16.80 27.15 5.60
C ASP A 135 16.62 25.89 6.47
N CYS A 136 16.91 24.72 5.91
CA CYS A 136 17.04 23.47 6.65
C CYS A 136 18.53 23.18 6.85
N SER A 137 19.12 23.80 7.87
CA SER A 137 20.48 23.49 8.33
C SER A 137 20.46 22.62 9.59
N ASP A 138 21.24 21.55 9.53
CA ASP A 138 21.52 20.53 10.55
C ASP A 138 21.90 21.13 11.92
N SER A 139 21.18 20.74 12.97
CA SER A 139 21.53 21.03 14.35
C SER A 139 22.30 19.85 14.96
N LEU A 140 23.62 19.87 14.79
CA LEU A 140 24.59 19.21 15.67
C LEU A 140 24.45 19.81 17.08
N TYR A 141 24.10 18.99 18.08
CA TYR A 141 24.31 19.36 19.47
C TYR A 141 25.70 18.88 19.90
N GLU A 142 26.62 19.83 19.99
CA GLU A 142 27.88 19.70 20.72
C GLU A 142 27.95 20.88 21.69
N THR A 143 27.90 20.61 22.99
CA THR A 143 28.24 21.62 24.01
C THR A 143 28.81 20.93 25.25
N GLU A 144 30.14 21.04 25.33
CA GLU A 144 30.95 21.40 26.50
C GLU A 144 30.99 20.46 27.72
N LEU A 145 32.14 19.81 27.88
CA LEU A 145 32.71 19.53 29.20
C LEU A 145 34.17 19.98 29.27
N GLN A 146 34.43 20.74 30.34
CA GLN A 146 35.68 21.40 30.71
C GLN A 146 36.95 20.58 30.52
N ASN A 147 37.93 21.28 29.94
CA ASN A 147 39.35 20.99 29.91
C ASN A 147 39.95 20.94 31.33
N HIS A 148 40.43 19.77 31.77
CA HIS A 148 41.50 19.67 32.76
C HIS A 148 42.54 18.65 32.32
N GLN A 149 43.76 19.15 32.23
CA GLN A 149 44.92 18.54 31.64
C GLN A 149 45.72 17.80 32.71
N SER A 150 45.72 16.46 32.66
CA SER A 150 46.74 15.64 33.31
C SER A 150 46.87 14.27 32.63
N ARG A 151 47.79 14.23 31.67
CA ARG A 151 48.68 13.13 31.27
C ARG A 151 48.67 11.90 32.20
N ILE A 152 48.14 10.77 31.71
CA ILE A 152 48.69 9.41 31.90
C ILE A 152 48.44 8.63 30.60
N GLU A 153 49.51 8.14 29.99
CA GLU A 153 49.48 7.15 28.91
C GLU A 153 48.97 5.83 29.48
N GLU A 154 47.88 5.27 28.96
CA GLU A 154 47.61 3.84 29.12
C GLU A 154 46.93 3.26 27.88
N LYS A 155 47.69 2.41 27.19
CA LYS A 155 47.29 1.58 26.08
C LYS A 155 46.46 0.41 26.62
N THR A 156 45.16 0.38 26.34
CA THR A 156 44.35 -0.82 26.56
C THR A 156 43.69 -1.25 25.24
N MET A 157 43.97 -2.49 24.87
CA MET A 157 43.41 -3.19 23.72
C MET A 157 41.91 -3.42 23.91
N ASP A 158 41.12 -3.10 22.89
CA ASP A 158 39.75 -3.58 22.75
C ASP A 158 39.76 -5.11 22.55
N HIS A 159 39.64 -5.85 23.65
CA HIS A 159 39.19 -7.23 23.63
C HIS A 159 37.67 -7.28 23.82
N SER A 160 36.94 -6.93 22.76
CA SER A 160 35.53 -7.25 22.64
C SER A 160 35.40 -8.79 22.58
N CYS A 161 34.81 -9.37 23.62
CA CYS A 161 34.62 -10.81 23.76
C CYS A 161 33.76 -11.38 22.59
N PRO A 162 34.27 -12.34 21.79
CA PRO A 162 33.55 -12.89 20.63
C PRO A 162 32.30 -13.70 20.99
N ALA A 163 32.10 -14.03 22.28
CA ALA A 163 30.93 -14.78 22.74
C ALA A 163 29.64 -13.96 22.73
N ALA A 164 29.69 -12.66 23.07
CA ALA A 164 28.50 -11.80 23.14
C ALA A 164 27.85 -11.59 21.76
N LYS A 165 28.67 -11.33 20.73
CA LYS A 165 28.20 -11.14 19.35
C LYS A 165 27.54 -12.40 18.76
N LYS A 166 27.94 -13.58 19.24
CA LYS A 166 27.41 -14.87 18.77
C LYS A 166 26.08 -15.23 19.43
N ILE A 167 25.80 -14.70 20.63
CA ILE A 167 24.53 -14.86 21.32
C ILE A 167 23.45 -14.03 20.58
N ASP A 168 23.74 -12.76 20.30
CA ASP A 168 22.81 -11.87 19.57
C ASP A 168 22.46 -12.42 18.17
N GLU A 169 23.41 -13.06 17.49
CA GLU A 169 23.19 -13.69 16.18
C GLU A 169 22.30 -14.95 16.27
N LEU A 170 22.45 -15.73 17.34
CA LEU A 170 21.62 -16.91 17.59
C LEU A 170 20.19 -16.53 17.95
N ASP A 171 20.01 -15.52 18.79
CA ASP A 171 18.69 -15.00 19.18
C ASP A 171 17.93 -14.45 17.97
N PHE A 172 18.63 -13.75 17.07
CA PHE A 172 18.04 -13.26 15.82
C PHE A 172 17.62 -14.42 14.89
N LYS A 173 18.43 -15.47 14.81
CA LYS A 173 18.12 -16.65 14.00
C LYS A 173 16.93 -17.44 14.56
N GLU A 174 16.83 -17.55 15.89
CA GLU A 174 15.69 -18.16 16.55
C GLU A 174 14.40 -17.39 16.28
N ALA A 175 14.44 -16.06 16.38
CA ALA A 175 13.29 -15.21 16.05
C ALA A 175 12.82 -15.38 14.60
N ILE A 176 13.75 -15.50 13.64
CA ILE A 176 13.39 -15.78 12.23
C ILE A 176 12.69 -17.14 12.10
N LEU A 177 13.21 -18.18 12.75
CA LEU A 177 12.63 -19.52 12.70
C LEU A 177 11.22 -19.54 13.32
N GLN A 178 11.03 -18.83 14.43
CA GLN A 178 9.71 -18.68 15.07
C GLN A 178 8.71 -18.01 14.12
N LEU A 179 9.10 -16.90 13.48
CA LEU A 179 8.26 -16.22 12.48
C LEU A 179 7.92 -17.11 11.29
N GLU A 180 8.85 -17.98 10.88
CA GLU A 180 8.60 -18.93 9.78
C GLU A 180 7.59 -20.02 10.18
N VAL A 181 7.66 -20.51 11.42
CA VAL A 181 6.67 -21.45 11.99
C VAL A 181 5.29 -20.79 12.11
N GLU A 182 5.23 -19.56 12.60
CA GLU A 182 3.97 -18.80 12.71
C GLU A 182 3.36 -18.53 11.35
N LYS A 183 4.18 -18.13 10.37
CA LYS A 183 3.74 -17.96 8.98
C LYS A 183 3.15 -19.25 8.41
N PHE A 184 3.78 -20.39 8.68
CA PHE A 184 3.27 -21.68 8.23
C PHE A 184 1.93 -22.03 8.89
N HIS A 185 1.80 -21.80 10.20
CA HIS A 185 0.53 -22.00 10.91
C HIS A 185 -0.58 -21.10 10.38
N TRP A 186 -0.27 -19.82 10.17
CA TRP A 186 -1.21 -18.85 9.63
C TRP A 186 -1.67 -19.22 8.22
N LEU A 187 -0.76 -19.72 7.36
CA LEU A 187 -1.11 -20.21 6.03
C LEU A 187 -2.04 -21.41 6.10
N LYS A 188 -1.76 -22.38 6.97
CA LYS A 188 -2.61 -23.55 7.18
C LYS A 188 -4.00 -23.16 7.69
N GLU A 189 -4.07 -22.22 8.63
CA GLU A 189 -5.34 -21.73 9.17
C GLU A 189 -6.14 -20.94 8.13
N LYS A 190 -5.48 -20.09 7.34
CA LYS A 190 -6.09 -19.35 6.23
C LYS A 190 -6.68 -20.29 5.19
N GLU A 191 -5.92 -21.32 4.80
CA GLU A 191 -6.36 -22.35 3.87
C GLU A 191 -7.60 -23.08 4.40
N LEU A 192 -7.58 -23.49 5.66
CA LEU A 192 -8.70 -24.15 6.32
C LEU A 192 -9.95 -23.27 6.36
N ARG A 193 -9.80 -21.97 6.67
CA ARG A 193 -10.94 -21.03 6.67
C ARG A 193 -11.52 -20.86 5.27
N ARG A 194 -10.68 -20.82 4.23
CA ARG A 194 -11.16 -20.74 2.84
C ARG A 194 -11.96 -21.99 2.47
N MET A 195 -11.43 -23.18 2.75
CA MET A 195 -12.12 -24.45 2.50
C MET A 195 -13.47 -24.53 3.22
N LYS A 196 -13.54 -24.15 4.50
CA LYS A 196 -14.81 -24.12 5.25
C LYS A 196 -15.84 -23.15 4.66
N PHE A 197 -15.38 -22.00 4.16
CA PHE A 197 -16.26 -21.04 3.51
C PHE A 197 -16.80 -21.57 2.18
N GLU A 198 -15.94 -22.20 1.38
CA GLU A 198 -16.33 -22.84 0.12
C GLU A 198 -17.30 -24.01 0.34
N GLU A 199 -17.04 -24.86 1.34
CA GLU A 199 -17.93 -25.95 1.75
C GLU A 199 -19.30 -25.42 2.14
N LYS A 200 -19.38 -24.41 3.03
CA LYS A 200 -20.65 -23.81 3.44
C LYS A 200 -21.39 -23.17 2.27
N LYS A 201 -20.69 -22.54 1.33
CA LYS A 201 -21.28 -21.96 0.12
C LYS A 201 -21.86 -23.05 -0.78
N LEU A 202 -21.19 -24.20 -0.90
CA LEU A 202 -21.67 -25.31 -1.70
C LEU A 202 -22.88 -25.99 -1.03
N GLU A 203 -22.83 -26.17 0.29
CA GLU A 203 -23.91 -26.74 1.08
C GLU A 203 -25.19 -25.91 0.94
N THR A 204 -25.10 -24.58 1.10
CA THR A 204 -26.26 -23.70 0.93
C THR A 204 -26.79 -23.70 -0.51
N ALA A 205 -25.91 -23.80 -1.52
CA ALA A 205 -26.32 -23.89 -2.92
C ALA A 205 -27.06 -25.21 -3.23
N VAL A 206 -26.60 -26.34 -2.67
CA VAL A 206 -27.27 -27.63 -2.82
C VAL A 206 -28.64 -27.63 -2.13
N GLU A 207 -28.72 -27.05 -0.93
CA GLU A 207 -29.98 -26.95 -0.18
C GLU A 207 -31.02 -26.08 -0.92
N LEU A 208 -30.59 -24.94 -1.46
CA LEU A 208 -31.42 -24.09 -2.31
C LEU A 208 -31.93 -24.85 -3.53
N ARG A 209 -31.04 -25.55 -4.24
CA ARG A 209 -31.40 -26.30 -5.44
C ARG A 209 -32.40 -27.42 -5.16
N LYS A 210 -32.28 -28.06 -3.99
CA LYS A 210 -33.23 -29.09 -3.54
C LYS A 210 -34.63 -28.49 -3.32
N LEU A 211 -34.73 -27.35 -2.65
CA LEU A 211 -36.01 -26.67 -2.39
C LEU A 211 -36.67 -26.20 -3.68
N GLU A 212 -35.90 -25.70 -4.64
CA GLU A 212 -36.40 -25.32 -5.98
C GLU A 212 -37.04 -26.51 -6.69
N LEU A 213 -36.33 -27.65 -6.75
CA LEU A 213 -36.84 -28.86 -7.41
C LEU A 213 -38.11 -29.39 -6.74
N GLU A 214 -38.19 -29.36 -5.40
CA GLU A 214 -39.38 -29.79 -4.67
C GLU A 214 -40.59 -28.87 -4.94
N GLN A 215 -40.33 -27.56 -5.09
CA GLN A 215 -41.35 -26.60 -5.48
C GLN A 215 -41.81 -26.81 -6.93
N GLU A 216 -40.88 -27.03 -7.85
CA GLU A 216 -41.17 -27.34 -9.27
C GLU A 216 -42.01 -28.63 -9.39
N GLU A 217 -41.66 -29.69 -8.64
CA GLU A 217 -42.41 -30.94 -8.60
C GLU A 217 -43.85 -30.72 -8.11
N ARG A 218 -44.03 -29.95 -7.03
CA ARG A 218 -45.35 -29.60 -6.50
C ARG A 218 -46.20 -28.83 -7.50
N ILE A 219 -45.60 -27.87 -8.22
CA ILE A 219 -46.29 -27.09 -9.24
C ILE A 219 -46.69 -28.01 -10.41
N ALA A 220 -45.76 -28.82 -10.92
CA ALA A 220 -46.02 -29.74 -12.03
C ALA A 220 -47.15 -30.73 -11.72
N LEU A 221 -47.16 -31.31 -10.51
CA LEU A 221 -48.24 -32.20 -10.07
C LEU A 221 -49.60 -31.48 -10.00
N TYR A 222 -49.61 -30.24 -9.50
CA TYR A 222 -50.83 -29.44 -9.44
C TYR A 222 -51.34 -29.09 -10.85
N GLU A 223 -50.45 -28.71 -11.77
CA GLU A 223 -50.79 -28.45 -13.17
C GLU A 223 -51.38 -29.67 -13.86
N ILE A 224 -50.77 -30.84 -13.69
CA ILE A 224 -51.31 -32.11 -14.21
C ILE A 224 -52.70 -32.34 -13.63
N LYS A 225 -52.85 -32.26 -12.29
CA LYS A 225 -54.13 -32.47 -11.62
C LYS A 225 -55.21 -31.53 -12.16
N MET A 226 -54.90 -30.25 -12.39
CA MET A 226 -55.83 -29.27 -12.95
C MET A 226 -56.19 -29.58 -14.41
N LYS A 227 -55.22 -29.99 -15.24
CA LYS A 227 -55.45 -30.35 -16.66
C LYS A 227 -56.41 -31.53 -16.84
N TYR A 228 -56.43 -32.48 -15.90
CA TYR A 228 -57.24 -33.69 -15.97
C TYR A 228 -58.47 -33.67 -15.03
N LYS A 229 -58.76 -32.55 -14.35
CA LYS A 229 -59.91 -32.45 -13.45
C LYS A 229 -61.24 -32.20 -14.17
N ASP A 230 -61.17 -31.68 -15.41
CA ASP A 230 -62.32 -31.27 -16.22
C ASP A 230 -62.59 -32.22 -17.42
N LYS A 231 -62.06 -33.44 -17.39
CA LYS A 231 -62.38 -34.54 -18.30
C LYS A 231 -63.06 -35.68 -17.54
#